data_AF-A0A098TKG0-F1
#
_entry.id   AF-A0A098TKG0-F1
#
_cell.length_a   1.000
_cell.length_b   1.000
_cell.length_c   1.000
_cell.angle_alpha   90.00
_cell.angle_beta   90.00
_cell.angle_gamma   90.00
#
_symmetry.space_group_name_H-M   'P 1'
#
loop_
_entity.id
_entity.type
_entity.pdbx_description
1 polymer ?
#
loop_
_entity_poly.entity_id
_entity_poly.type
_entity_poly.pdbx_seq_one_letter_code
_entity_poly.pdbx_strand_id
1 'polypeptide(L)'
;MDLKQIAKDTTKTLISYLTYQALRVVIAQLDETEPKRAYWLRQFSYRVSIQDGENYLQALFQEEQRLAFRILTVREHIAEEIADYLPEMVRTGIQQANLQQRTQQLERMTQVTSEVLEASPRPDIPMLPEAQPDAETEGA
;
A
#
# COMPACT_ATOMS: atom_id res chain seq x y z
N MET A 1 21.53 2.66 10.70
CA MET A 1 20.48 3.20 9.81
C MET A 1 20.54 4.71 9.90
N ASP A 2 20.82 5.41 8.81
CA ASP A 2 20.83 6.88 8.81
C ASP A 2 19.38 7.40 8.66
N LEU A 3 18.70 7.54 9.81
CA LEU A 3 17.32 8.02 9.86
C LEU A 3 17.16 9.42 9.27
N LYS A 4 18.21 10.25 9.34
CA LYS A 4 18.21 11.61 8.80
C LYS A 4 18.22 11.58 7.27
N GLN A 5 19.02 10.69 6.68
CA GLN A 5 19.05 10.53 5.22
C GLN A 5 17.71 9.97 4.70
N ILE A 6 17.16 8.96 5.38
CA ILE A 6 15.85 8.39 5.02
C ILE A 6 14.75 9.45 5.10
N ALA A 7 14.75 10.29 6.13
CA ALA A 7 13.79 11.39 6.24
C ALA A 7 13.90 12.36 5.06
N LYS A 8 15.12 12.76 4.68
CA LYS A 8 15.35 13.64 3.52
C LYS A 8 14.84 13.03 2.21
N ASP A 9 15.17 11.77 1.97
CA ASP A 9 14.75 11.08 0.74
C ASP A 9 13.23 10.93 0.70
N THR A 10 12.61 10.60 1.85
CA THR A 10 11.15 10.54 1.99
C THR A 10 10.50 11.90 1.73
N THR A 11 11.07 12.98 2.26
CA THR A 11 10.59 14.35 1.97
C THR A 11 10.69 14.68 0.49
N LYS A 12 11.78 14.29 -0.20
CA LYS A 12 11.90 14.49 -1.66
C LYS A 12 10.81 13.73 -2.42
N THR A 13 10.55 12.48 -2.07
CA THR A 13 9.46 11.69 -2.66
C THR A 13 8.10 12.34 -2.44
N LEU A 14 7.85 12.85 -1.23
CA LEU A 14 6.61 13.52 -0.90
C LEU A 14 6.44 14.81 -1.73
N ILE A 15 7.47 15.65 -1.84
CA ILE A 15 7.43 16.87 -2.65
C ILE A 15 7.11 16.56 -4.12
N SER A 16 7.75 15.54 -4.71
CA SER A 16 7.44 15.09 -6.07
C SER A 16 5.98 14.63 -6.20
N TYR A 17 5.49 13.85 -5.24
CA TYR A 17 4.11 13.37 -5.25
C TYR A 17 3.08 14.51 -5.09
N LEU A 18 3.35 15.50 -4.23
CA LEU A 18 2.50 16.68 -4.10
C LEU A 18 2.52 17.55 -5.35
N THR A 19 3.65 17.62 -6.04
CA THR A 19 3.74 18.28 -7.36
C THR A 19 2.85 17.58 -8.39
N TYR A 20 2.82 16.24 -8.39
CA TYR A 20 1.87 15.47 -9.20
C TYR A 20 0.40 15.72 -8.82
N GLN A 21 0.07 15.80 -7.53
CA GLN A 21 -1.30 16.10 -7.10
C GLN A 21 -1.71 17.52 -7.52
N ALA A 22 -0.83 18.50 -7.37
CA ALA A 22 -1.05 19.86 -7.83
C ALA A 22 -1.29 19.94 -9.34
N LEU A 23 -0.53 19.19 -10.14
CA LEU A 23 -0.75 19.06 -11.58
C LEU A 23 -2.17 18.55 -11.89
N ARG A 24 -2.66 17.52 -11.19
CA ARG A 24 -4.02 17.00 -11.39
C ARG A 24 -5.09 18.04 -11.05
N VAL A 25 -4.92 18.77 -9.94
CA VAL A 25 -5.83 19.85 -9.54
C VAL A 25 -5.86 20.94 -10.61
N VAL A 26 -4.70 21.38 -11.10
CA VAL A 26 -4.60 22.41 -12.14
C VAL A 26 -5.23 21.94 -13.45
N ILE A 27 -5.04 20.67 -13.85
CA ILE A 27 -5.70 20.10 -15.03
C ILE A 27 -7.23 20.13 -14.86
N ALA A 28 -7.75 19.70 -13.71
CA ALA A 28 -9.19 19.69 -13.45
C ALA A 28 -9.79 21.11 -13.51
N GLN A 29 -9.14 22.10 -12.91
CA GLN A 29 -9.55 23.51 -13.02
C GLN A 29 -9.53 23.99 -14.47
N LEU A 30 -8.49 23.63 -15.24
CA LEU A 30 -8.38 24.00 -16.65
C LEU A 30 -9.40 23.31 -17.53
N ASP A 31 -9.87 22.11 -17.19
CA ASP A 31 -10.93 21.44 -17.96
C ASP A 31 -12.23 22.25 -17.95
N GLU A 32 -12.50 22.97 -16.86
CA GLU A 32 -13.67 23.83 -16.72
C GLU A 32 -13.47 25.20 -17.39
N THR A 33 -12.27 25.79 -17.26
CA THR A 33 -12.04 27.19 -17.67
C THR A 33 -11.34 27.35 -19.02
N GLU A 34 -10.40 26.45 -19.35
CA GLU A 34 -9.52 26.55 -20.52
C GLU A 34 -9.18 25.16 -21.11
N PRO A 35 -10.14 24.42 -21.72
CA PRO A 35 -9.99 23.01 -22.06
C PRO A 35 -8.80 22.69 -22.99
N LYS A 36 -8.46 23.62 -23.89
CA LYS A 36 -7.30 23.48 -24.79
C LYS A 36 -5.98 23.45 -24.02
N ARG A 37 -5.85 24.26 -22.95
CA ARG A 37 -4.66 24.25 -22.08
C ARG A 37 -4.63 23.01 -21.20
N ALA A 38 -5.77 22.53 -20.72
CA ALA A 38 -5.84 21.25 -20.01
C ALA A 38 -5.33 20.09 -20.88
N TYR A 39 -5.78 20.04 -22.14
CA TYR A 39 -5.30 19.08 -23.12
C TYR A 39 -3.80 19.20 -23.36
N TRP A 40 -3.29 20.41 -23.60
CA TRP A 40 -1.86 20.64 -23.81
C TRP A 40 -1.03 20.17 -22.60
N LEU A 41 -1.46 20.50 -21.37
CA LEU A 41 -0.75 20.15 -20.14
C LEU A 41 -0.71 18.62 -19.92
N ARG A 42 -1.79 17.91 -20.30
CA ARG A 42 -1.79 16.43 -20.34
C ARG A 42 -0.78 15.90 -21.35
N GLN A 43 -0.73 16.46 -22.56
CA GLN A 43 0.23 16.06 -23.60
C GLN A 43 1.68 16.36 -23.20
N PHE A 44 1.94 17.46 -22.51
CA PHE A 44 3.24 17.73 -21.91
C PHE A 44 3.60 16.66 -20.87
N SER A 45 2.66 16.31 -19.98
CA SER A 45 2.86 15.31 -18.92
C SER A 45 3.07 13.88 -19.42
N TYR A 46 2.64 13.55 -20.65
CA TYR A 46 2.98 12.29 -21.29
C TYR A 46 4.42 12.26 -21.83
N ARG A 47 4.98 13.42 -22.19
CA ARG A 47 6.33 13.55 -22.76
C ARG A 47 7.38 13.72 -21.67
N VAL A 48 7.05 14.44 -20.60
CA VAL A 48 7.95 14.75 -19.49
C VAL A 48 7.50 14.00 -18.24
N SER A 49 8.37 13.15 -17.71
CA SER A 49 8.09 12.36 -16.50
C SER A 49 7.88 13.25 -15.27
N ILE A 50 6.81 12.99 -14.52
CA ILE A 50 6.50 13.66 -13.25
C ILE A 50 7.17 13.00 -12.03
N GLN A 51 7.97 11.95 -12.24
CA GLN A 51 8.63 11.21 -11.14
C GLN A 51 9.55 12.11 -10.31
N ASP A 52 10.27 13.03 -10.96
CA ASP A 52 11.01 14.11 -10.29
C ASP A 52 10.26 15.42 -10.54
N GLY A 53 9.53 15.88 -9.51
CA GLY A 53 8.67 17.06 -9.61
C GLY A 53 9.44 18.35 -9.92
N GLU A 54 10.70 18.47 -9.48
CA GLU A 54 11.51 19.66 -9.73
C GLU A 54 11.99 19.70 -11.18
N ASN A 55 12.47 18.58 -11.72
CA ASN A 55 12.85 18.48 -13.14
C ASN A 55 11.65 18.71 -14.05
N TYR A 56 10.48 18.16 -13.69
CA TYR A 56 9.23 18.39 -14.41
C TYR A 56 8.88 19.88 -14.48
N LEU A 57 8.94 20.59 -13.35
CA LEU A 57 8.66 22.03 -13.28
C LEU A 57 9.68 22.83 -14.08
N GLN A 58 10.96 22.47 -14.01
CA GLN A 58 12.00 23.13 -14.79
C GLN A 58 11.73 23.02 -16.29
N ALA A 59 11.34 21.84 -16.77
CA ALA A 59 10.94 21.65 -18.17
C ALA A 59 9.67 22.45 -18.50
N LEU A 60 8.67 22.46 -17.61
CA LEU A 60 7.43 23.20 -17.82
C LEU A 60 7.67 24.72 -17.88
N PHE A 61 8.62 25.25 -17.11
CA PHE A 61 9.01 26.66 -17.16
C PHE A 61 9.60 27.07 -18.52
N GLN A 62 10.19 26.14 -19.28
CA GLN A 62 10.71 26.45 -20.62
C GLN A 62 9.60 26.57 -21.67
N GLU A 63 8.47 25.89 -21.47
CA GLU A 63 7.37 25.87 -22.44
C GLU A 63 6.20 26.78 -22.03
N GLU A 64 5.70 26.68 -20.80
CA GLU A 64 4.50 27.36 -20.30
C GLU A 64 4.67 27.84 -18.84
N GLN A 65 5.38 28.96 -18.67
CA GLN A 65 5.71 29.53 -17.36
C GLN A 65 4.48 29.77 -16.47
N ARG A 66 3.37 30.22 -17.06
CA ARG A 66 2.14 30.52 -16.30
C ARG A 66 1.56 29.26 -15.65
N LEU A 67 1.64 28.12 -16.32
CA LEU A 67 1.18 26.84 -15.76
C LEU A 67 2.13 26.35 -14.66
N ALA A 68 3.44 26.51 -14.85
CA ALA A 68 4.42 26.19 -13.82
C ALA A 68 4.19 26.99 -12.53
N PHE A 69 3.99 28.31 -12.62
CA PHE A 69 3.67 29.14 -11.45
C PHE A 69 2.36 28.71 -10.75
N ARG A 70 1.32 28.36 -11.51
CA ARG A 70 0.08 27.83 -10.92
C ARG A 70 0.32 26.54 -10.13
N ILE A 71 1.13 25.63 -10.66
CA ILE A 71 1.47 24.38 -9.96
C ILE A 71 2.28 24.67 -8.69
N LEU A 72 3.20 25.65 -8.71
CA LEU A 72 3.95 26.06 -7.52
C LEU A 72 3.02 26.51 -6.39
N THR A 73 2.06 27.40 -6.68
CA THR A 73 1.11 27.88 -5.67
C THR A 73 0.21 26.76 -5.16
N VAL A 74 -0.30 25.91 -6.06
CA VAL A 74 -1.20 24.82 -5.66
C VAL A 74 -0.47 23.76 -4.83
N ARG A 75 0.77 23.39 -5.17
CA ARG A 75 1.51 22.38 -4.38
C ARG A 75 1.90 22.89 -2.99
N GLU A 76 2.21 24.18 -2.86
CA GLU A 76 2.50 24.82 -1.59
C GLU A 76 1.25 24.80 -0.70
N HIS A 77 0.12 25.25 -1.23
CA HIS A 77 -1.15 25.21 -0.50
C HIS A 77 -1.53 23.78 -0.09
N ILE A 78 -1.42 22.79 -0.98
CA ILE A 78 -1.69 21.39 -0.61
C ILE A 78 -0.79 20.95 0.54
N ALA A 79 0.51 21.30 0.50
CA ALA A 79 1.44 20.92 1.56
C ALA A 79 1.06 21.53 2.91
N GLU A 80 0.71 22.83 2.94
CA GLU A 80 0.24 23.53 4.14
C GLU A 80 -1.01 22.86 4.73
N GLU A 81 -1.99 22.52 3.89
CA GLU A 81 -3.26 21.97 4.33
C GLU A 81 -3.17 20.53 4.84
N ILE A 82 -2.18 19.74 4.40
CA ILE A 82 -2.13 18.31 4.74
C ILE A 82 -0.98 17.91 5.67
N ALA A 83 0.10 18.71 5.76
CA ALA A 83 1.34 18.29 6.40
C ALA A 83 1.16 17.86 7.87
N ASP A 84 0.29 18.56 8.62
CA ASP A 84 0.06 18.29 10.03
C ASP A 84 -0.63 16.95 10.30
N TYR A 85 -1.35 16.40 9.32
CA TYR A 85 -2.09 15.15 9.45
C TYR A 85 -1.23 13.92 9.08
N LEU A 86 -0.22 14.10 8.22
CA LEU A 86 0.59 13.01 7.68
C LEU A 86 1.29 12.14 8.75
N PRO A 87 1.89 12.69 9.82
CA PRO A 87 2.61 11.88 10.80
C PRO A 87 1.71 10.83 11.46
N GLU A 88 0.51 11.23 11.87
CA GLU A 88 -0.43 10.32 12.54
C GLU A 88 -1.05 9.32 11.56
N MET A 89 -1.41 9.77 10.35
CA MET A 89 -1.93 8.90 9.30
C MET A 89 -0.90 7.82 8.89
N VAL A 90 0.38 8.17 8.79
CA VAL A 90 1.44 7.22 8.45
C VAL A 90 1.64 6.20 9.57
N ARG A 91 1.68 6.64 10.83
CA ARG A 91 1.87 5.74 11.98
C ARG A 91 0.72 4.75 12.12
N THR A 92 -0.51 5.25 12.18
CA THR A 92 -1.71 4.43 12.33
C THR A 92 -1.94 3.54 11.11
N GLY A 93 -1.72 4.05 9.90
CA GLY A 93 -1.83 3.29 8.66
C GLY A 93 -0.86 2.12 8.60
N ILE A 94 0.42 2.31 8.96
CA ILE A 94 1.40 1.22 9.02
C ILE A 94 1.02 0.19 10.08
N GLN A 95 0.55 0.61 11.26
CA GLN A 95 0.11 -0.30 12.31
C GLN A 95 -1.06 -1.19 11.85
N GLN A 96 -2.07 -0.58 11.24
CA GLN A 96 -3.25 -1.28 10.72
C GLN A 96 -2.87 -2.25 9.59
N ALA A 97 -2.10 -1.78 8.60
CA ALA A 97 -1.64 -2.61 7.49
C ALA A 97 -0.82 -3.82 7.98
N ASN A 98 0.09 -3.60 8.95
CA ASN A 98 0.87 -4.69 9.53
C ASN A 98 0.01 -5.70 10.29
N LEU A 99 -1.01 -5.25 11.03
CA LEU A 99 -1.95 -6.15 11.70
C LEU A 99 -2.70 -7.01 10.68
N GLN A 100 -3.25 -6.40 9.64
CA GLN A 100 -3.96 -7.11 8.57
C GLN A 100 -3.07 -8.15 7.88
N GLN A 101 -1.84 -7.78 7.52
CA GLN A 101 -0.89 -8.71 6.92
C GLN A 101 -0.58 -9.89 7.83
N ARG A 102 -0.38 -9.65 9.14
CA ARG A 102 -0.14 -10.73 10.12
C ARG A 102 -1.33 -11.67 10.23
N THR A 103 -2.54 -11.15 10.33
CA THR A 103 -3.77 -11.96 10.38
C THR A 103 -3.91 -12.83 9.13
N GLN A 104 -3.75 -12.25 7.93
CA GLN A 104 -3.82 -12.99 6.66
C GLN A 104 -2.76 -14.09 6.57
N GLN A 105 -1.54 -13.84 7.06
CA GLN A 105 -0.49 -14.86 7.05
C GLN A 105 -0.81 -16.00 8.02
N LEU A 106 -1.34 -15.69 9.21
CA LEU A 106 -1.77 -16.71 10.17
C LEU A 106 -2.90 -17.58 9.61
N GLU A 107 -3.89 -16.99 8.94
CA GLU A 107 -4.97 -17.73 8.27
C GLU A 107 -4.45 -18.67 7.18
N ARG A 108 -3.48 -18.23 6.38
CA ARG A 108 -2.85 -19.09 5.37
C ARG A 108 -2.09 -20.25 6.01
N MET A 109 -1.35 -20.00 7.08
CA MET A 109 -0.60 -21.04 7.79
C MET A 109 -1.53 -22.09 8.41
N THR A 110 -2.66 -21.67 8.99
CA THR A 110 -3.63 -22.60 9.58
C THR A 110 -4.40 -23.39 8.52
N GLN A 111 -4.75 -22.80 7.38
CA GLN A 111 -5.36 -23.53 6.26
C GLN A 111 -4.43 -24.63 5.71
N VAL A 112 -3.16 -24.31 5.49
CA VAL A 112 -2.15 -25.31 5.06
C VAL A 112 -1.98 -26.41 6.11
N THR A 113 -2.06 -26.08 7.40
CA THR A 113 -1.97 -27.07 8.47
C THR A 113 -3.18 -28.02 8.49
N SER A 114 -4.39 -27.50 8.26
CA SER A 114 -5.59 -28.33 8.14
C SER A 114 -5.53 -29.27 6.93
N GLU A 115 -5.08 -28.80 5.77
CA GLU A 115 -4.93 -29.64 4.57
C GLU A 115 -3.87 -30.77 4.77
N VAL A 116 -2.77 -30.49 5.47
CA VAL A 116 -1.75 -31.49 5.81
C VAL A 116 -2.28 -32.53 6.82
N LEU A 117 -3.13 -32.12 7.75
CA LEU A 117 -3.78 -33.03 8.70
C LEU A 117 -4.83 -33.91 8.02
N GLU A 118 -5.55 -33.39 7.02
CA GLU A 118 -6.51 -34.18 6.22
C GLU A 118 -5.82 -35.12 5.22
N ALA A 119 -4.61 -34.79 4.74
CA ALA A 119 -3.83 -35.63 3.84
C ALA A 119 -2.98 -36.72 4.54
N SER A 120 -2.91 -36.73 5.88
CA SER A 120 -2.22 -37.76 6.64
C SER A 120 -3.13 -39.00 6.79
N PRO A 121 -2.72 -40.21 6.37
CA PRO A 121 -3.53 -41.41 6.56
C PRO A 121 -3.70 -41.65 8.06
N ARG A 122 -4.94 -41.87 8.51
CA ARG A 122 -5.24 -42.32 9.88
C ARG A 122 -4.37 -43.54 10.18
N PRO A 123 -3.56 -43.56 11.26
CA PRO A 123 -2.95 -44.81 11.68
C PRO A 123 -4.07 -45.77 12.09
N ASP A 124 -4.11 -46.94 11.47
CA ASP A 124 -4.96 -48.05 11.86
C ASP A 124 -4.70 -48.36 13.34
N ILE A 125 -5.62 -47.96 14.20
CA ILE A 125 -5.60 -48.33 15.61
C ILE A 125 -5.92 -49.83 15.65
N PRO A 126 -5.01 -50.72 16.09
CA PRO A 126 -5.33 -52.12 16.21
C PRO A 126 -6.43 -52.27 17.25
N MET A 127 -7.58 -52.82 16.86
CA MET A 127 -8.62 -53.21 17.80
C MET A 127 -8.01 -54.17 18.83
N LEU A 128 -8.03 -53.78 20.10
CA LEU A 128 -7.72 -54.67 21.21
C LEU A 128 -8.65 -55.88 21.15
N PRO A 129 -8.16 -57.12 21.33
CA PRO A 129 -9.00 -58.30 21.29
C PRO A 129 -10.04 -58.24 22.41
N GLU A 130 -11.32 -58.47 22.08
CA GLU A 130 -12.38 -58.72 23.05
C GLU A 130 -11.94 -59.87 23.97
N ALA A 131 -11.86 -59.60 25.27
CA ALA A 131 -11.65 -60.62 26.28
C ALA A 131 -12.86 -61.56 26.29
N GLN A 132 -12.64 -62.82 25.90
CA GLN A 132 -13.63 -63.88 26.05
C GLN A 132 -13.88 -64.12 27.55
N PRO A 133 -15.14 -64.31 27.99
CA PRO A 133 -15.43 -64.69 29.36
C PRO A 133 -15.09 -66.17 29.54
N ASP A 134 -14.14 -66.47 30.42
CA ASP A 134 -13.86 -67.84 30.86
C ASP A 134 -15.09 -68.42 31.55
N ALA A 135 -15.68 -69.42 30.91
CA ALA A 135 -16.57 -70.37 31.54
C ALA A 135 -15.74 -71.55 32.03
N GLU A 136 -15.76 -71.83 33.33
CA GLU A 136 -15.84 -73.18 33.91
C GLU A 136 -15.91 -73.08 35.45
N THR A 137 -17.08 -73.29 36.07
CA THR A 137 -17.59 -74.53 36.68
C THR A 137 -16.79 -75.10 37.86
N GLU A 138 -17.44 -75.03 39.03
CA GLU A 138 -17.56 -76.04 40.11
C GLU A 138 -16.32 -76.72 40.74
N GLY A 139 -16.30 -76.68 42.08
CA GLY A 139 -16.36 -77.92 42.86
C GLY A 139 -15.36 -78.08 44.00
N ALA A 140 -15.82 -77.86 45.24
CA ALA A 140 -15.81 -78.83 46.36
C ALA A 140 -16.30 -78.17 47.65
#